data_AF-A0AB33ADD0-F1
#
_entry.id   AF-A0AB33ADD0-F1
#
_cell.length_a   1.000
_cell.length_b   1.000
_cell.length_c   1.000
_cell.angle_alpha   90.00
_cell.angle_beta   90.00
_cell.angle_gamma   90.00
#
_symmetry.space_group_name_H-M   'P 1'
#
loop_
_entity.id
_entity.type
_entity.pdbx_description
1 polymer ?
#
loop_
_entity_poly.entity_id
_entity_poly.type
_entity_poly.pdbx_seq_one_letter_code
_entity_poly.pdbx_strand_id
1 'polypeptide(L)'
;MRAWTVIPAVTVLGLGFAAPAAAAPATVKYSLSAIGIGNADFTVQFQDGGQLREESGHTFAGYYWERTVKLDGARPILRVTPAGPPSVFRMSCHITVNDGIPVTNGLLFRAGDYTPQDC
;
A
#
# COMPACT_ATOMS: atom_id res chain seq x y z
N MET A 1 -22.23 -16.61 57.53
CA MET A 1 -21.02 -16.63 56.69
C MET A 1 -21.29 -17.59 55.53
N ARG A 2 -21.26 -17.11 54.29
CA ARG A 2 -21.75 -17.81 53.08
C ARG A 2 -20.80 -18.92 52.67
N ALA A 3 -21.31 -20.14 52.54
CA ALA A 3 -20.67 -21.24 51.85
C ALA A 3 -20.54 -20.90 50.35
N TRP A 4 -19.34 -20.99 49.81
CA TRP A 4 -19.11 -20.91 48.37
C TRP A 4 -19.18 -22.32 47.78
N THR A 5 -20.25 -22.58 47.05
CA THR A 5 -20.44 -23.81 46.27
C THR A 5 -19.58 -23.75 45.02
N VAL A 6 -18.76 -24.78 44.81
CA VAL A 6 -18.01 -25.04 43.58
C VAL A 6 -18.99 -25.41 42.46
N ILE A 7 -18.94 -24.71 41.33
CA ILE A 7 -19.59 -25.13 40.08
C ILE A 7 -18.49 -25.63 39.14
N PRO A 8 -18.46 -26.93 38.78
CA PRO A 8 -17.55 -27.45 37.77
C PRO A 8 -18.11 -27.13 36.38
N ALA A 9 -17.44 -26.25 35.63
CA ALA A 9 -17.76 -26.00 34.23
C ALA A 9 -17.17 -27.14 33.37
N VAL A 10 -17.94 -28.22 33.23
CA VAL A 10 -17.67 -29.30 32.28
C VAL A 10 -18.24 -28.91 30.92
N THR A 11 -17.32 -28.76 29.96
CA THR A 11 -17.45 -28.91 28.49
C THR A 11 -18.44 -28.04 27.71
N VAL A 12 -17.89 -27.17 26.86
CA VAL A 12 -18.28 -27.16 25.43
C VAL A 12 -17.01 -27.39 24.61
N LEU A 13 -16.89 -28.62 24.11
CA LEU A 13 -16.02 -28.98 23.01
C LEU A 13 -16.50 -28.20 21.77
N GLY A 14 -15.59 -27.52 21.09
CA GLY A 14 -15.84 -26.97 19.75
C GLY A 14 -15.78 -25.46 19.68
N LEU A 15 -14.60 -24.94 19.33
CA LEU A 15 -14.40 -23.76 18.49
C LEU A 15 -12.93 -23.81 18.14
N GLY A 16 -12.65 -24.45 17.01
CA GLY A 16 -11.31 -24.68 16.50
C GLY A 16 -10.50 -23.40 16.47
N PHE A 17 -9.18 -23.56 16.48
CA PHE A 17 -8.23 -22.55 16.04
C PHE A 17 -8.87 -21.69 14.97
N ALA A 18 -9.19 -20.43 15.31
CA ALA A 18 -9.62 -19.47 14.32
C ALA A 18 -8.43 -19.29 13.40
N ALA A 19 -8.37 -20.09 12.33
CA ALA A 19 -7.48 -19.84 11.22
C ALA A 19 -7.71 -18.37 10.84
N PRO A 20 -6.65 -17.56 10.68
CA PRO A 20 -6.82 -16.18 10.27
C PRO A 20 -7.69 -16.22 9.01
N ALA A 21 -8.89 -15.62 9.10
CA ALA A 21 -9.80 -15.57 7.97
C ALA A 21 -9.00 -14.98 6.82
N ALA A 22 -8.77 -15.78 5.76
CA ALA A 22 -8.05 -15.33 4.60
C ALA A 22 -8.78 -14.08 4.10
N ALA A 23 -8.12 -12.92 4.22
CA ALA A 23 -8.75 -11.68 3.80
C ALA A 23 -9.06 -11.80 2.31
N ALA A 24 -10.30 -11.50 1.94
CA ALA A 24 -10.80 -11.72 0.60
C ALA A 24 -9.93 -10.94 -0.41
N PRO A 25 -9.71 -11.51 -1.61
CA PRO A 25 -8.94 -10.83 -2.64
C PRO A 25 -9.58 -9.48 -2.98
N ALA A 26 -8.77 -8.42 -2.97
CA ALA A 26 -9.20 -7.05 -3.25
C ALA A 26 -8.53 -6.54 -4.53
N THR A 27 -9.29 -5.88 -5.40
CA THR A 27 -8.73 -5.17 -6.56
C THR A 27 -8.19 -3.83 -6.09
N VAL A 28 -6.92 -3.53 -6.35
CA VAL A 28 -6.30 -2.26 -5.97
C VAL A 28 -5.77 -1.54 -7.20
N LYS A 29 -6.13 -0.27 -7.32
CA LYS A 29 -5.62 0.64 -8.34
C LYS A 29 -4.66 1.63 -7.67
N TYR A 30 -3.42 1.60 -8.09
CA TYR A 30 -2.39 2.57 -7.74
C TYR A 30 -2.27 3.58 -8.89
N SER A 31 -2.19 4.86 -8.58
CA SER A 31 -1.81 5.87 -9.58
C SER A 31 -0.90 6.93 -9.00
N LEU A 32 -0.06 7.47 -9.87
CA LEU A 32 0.89 8.54 -9.57
C LEU A 32 0.74 9.63 -10.62
N SER A 33 0.67 10.87 -10.17
CA SER A 33 0.70 12.05 -11.03
C SER A 33 1.68 13.06 -10.46
N ALA A 34 2.53 13.64 -11.29
CA ALA A 34 3.46 14.67 -10.84
C ALA A 34 3.38 15.93 -11.68
N ILE A 35 3.57 17.07 -11.02
CA ILE A 35 3.65 18.39 -11.63
C ILE A 35 4.94 19.05 -11.13
N GLY A 36 5.81 19.48 -12.04
CA GLY A 36 7.08 20.10 -11.68
C GLY A 36 7.90 20.53 -12.89
N ILE A 37 9.10 21.05 -12.60
CA ILE A 37 10.07 21.51 -13.61
C ILE A 37 11.27 20.56 -13.57
N GLY A 38 11.58 19.95 -14.71
CA GLY A 38 12.68 19.00 -14.87
C GLY A 38 12.22 17.60 -15.27
N ASN A 39 13.19 16.71 -15.50
CA ASN A 39 12.97 15.28 -15.74
C ASN A 39 13.66 14.53 -14.61
N ALA A 40 12.91 13.73 -13.86
CA ALA A 40 13.45 12.86 -12.83
C ALA A 40 13.01 11.43 -13.08
N ASP A 41 13.96 10.51 -13.01
CA ASP A 41 13.63 9.10 -13.07
C ASP A 41 13.06 8.65 -11.72
N PHE A 42 12.28 7.59 -11.72
CA PHE A 42 11.80 7.01 -10.49
C PHE A 42 11.56 5.51 -10.62
N THR A 43 11.62 4.87 -9.47
CA THR A 43 11.24 3.49 -9.27
C THR A 43 10.00 3.44 -8.40
N VAL A 44 9.06 2.57 -8.75
CA VAL A 44 7.83 2.32 -8.00
C VAL A 44 7.90 0.94 -7.38
N GLN A 45 7.55 0.83 -6.11
CA GLN A 45 7.29 -0.45 -5.46
C GLN A 45 5.82 -0.54 -5.07
N PHE A 46 5.15 -1.65 -5.39
CA PHE A 46 3.74 -1.86 -5.09
C PHE A 46 3.44 -3.30 -4.67
N GLN A 47 2.41 -3.49 -3.85
CA GLN A 47 1.95 -4.84 -3.47
C GLN A 47 1.08 -5.46 -4.58
N ASP A 48 1.31 -6.74 -4.89
CA ASP A 48 0.57 -7.54 -5.87
C ASP A 48 0.56 -9.03 -5.44
N GLY A 49 -0.62 -9.62 -5.24
CA GLY A 49 -0.76 -11.01 -4.80
C GLY A 49 -0.05 -11.35 -3.49
N GLY A 50 0.17 -10.35 -2.62
CA GLY A 50 0.93 -10.47 -1.37
C GLY A 50 2.46 -10.38 -1.51
N GLN A 51 2.97 -10.08 -2.71
CA GLN A 51 4.39 -9.84 -2.97
C GLN A 51 4.63 -8.36 -3.29
N LEU A 52 5.74 -7.83 -2.79
CA LEU A 52 6.20 -6.50 -3.18
C LEU A 52 6.89 -6.60 -4.55
N ARG A 53 6.35 -5.90 -5.55
CA ARG A 53 6.95 -5.78 -6.88
C ARG A 53 7.59 -4.41 -7.04
N GLU A 54 8.61 -4.36 -7.88
CA GLU A 54 9.33 -3.14 -8.24
C GLU A 54 9.28 -2.93 -9.75
N GLU A 55 9.04 -1.69 -10.18
CA GLU A 55 9.03 -1.25 -11.57
C GLU A 55 9.91 0.00 -11.71
N SER A 56 10.85 -0.04 -12.65
CA SER A 56 11.85 1.01 -12.89
C SER A 56 11.80 1.50 -14.33
N GLY A 57 12.48 2.61 -14.61
CA GLY A 57 12.55 3.17 -15.98
C GLY A 57 11.40 4.14 -16.28
N HIS A 58 10.80 4.71 -15.24
CA HIS A 58 9.82 5.78 -15.38
C HIS A 58 10.50 7.14 -15.26
N THR A 59 10.06 8.11 -16.05
CA THR A 59 10.57 9.48 -16.02
C THR A 59 9.42 10.47 -15.86
N PHE A 60 9.52 11.36 -14.88
CA PHE A 60 8.55 12.44 -14.65
C PHE A 60 8.72 13.56 -15.68
N ALA A 61 8.09 13.42 -16.84
CA ALA A 61 7.91 14.49 -17.81
C ALA A 61 6.40 14.63 -18.11
N GLY A 62 5.65 15.29 -17.22
CA GLY A 62 4.18 15.35 -17.32
C GLY A 62 3.50 13.97 -17.22
N TYR A 63 4.15 13.03 -16.53
CA TYR A 63 3.82 11.61 -16.57
C TYR A 63 2.71 11.25 -15.58
N TYR A 64 1.78 10.42 -16.06
CA TYR A 64 0.79 9.71 -15.27
C TYR A 64 1.15 8.22 -15.29
N TRP A 65 1.31 7.62 -14.11
CA TRP A 65 1.50 6.18 -13.96
C TRP A 65 0.28 5.57 -13.30
N GLU A 66 -0.12 4.39 -13.75
CA GLU A 66 -1.24 3.65 -13.16
C GLU A 66 -0.99 2.15 -13.21
N ARG A 67 -1.38 1.46 -12.14
CA ARG A 67 -1.36 0.00 -12.08
C ARG A 67 -2.58 -0.52 -11.33
N THR A 68 -3.25 -1.50 -11.92
CA THR A 68 -4.33 -2.24 -11.28
C THR A 68 -3.88 -3.67 -11.00
N VAL A 69 -4.03 -4.11 -9.76
CA VAL A 69 -3.59 -5.42 -9.26
C VAL A 69 -4.65 -6.07 -8.40
N LYS A 70 -4.40 -7.33 -8.00
CA LYS A 70 -5.20 -8.02 -6.98
C LYS A 70 -4.34 -8.28 -5.75
N LEU A 71 -4.87 -7.98 -4.58
CA LEU A 71 -4.22 -8.26 -3.30
C LEU A 71 -4.95 -9.39 -2.59
N ASP A 72 -4.20 -10.41 -2.18
CA ASP A 72 -4.73 -11.55 -1.43
C ASP A 72 -4.71 -11.25 0.07
N GLY A 73 -5.41 -10.18 0.48
CA GLY A 73 -5.50 -9.78 1.88
C GLY A 73 -4.31 -8.98 2.43
N ALA A 74 -3.27 -8.78 1.63
CA ALA A 74 -2.16 -7.89 1.95
C ALA A 74 -2.64 -6.43 1.99
N ARG A 75 -2.00 -5.62 2.85
CA ARG A 75 -2.23 -4.18 2.84
C ARG A 75 -1.67 -3.59 1.55
N PRO A 76 -2.41 -2.71 0.85
CA PRO A 76 -1.86 -2.00 -0.27
C PRO A 76 -0.68 -1.14 0.19
N ILE A 77 0.39 -1.14 -0.60
CA ILE A 77 1.57 -0.32 -0.40
C ILE A 77 1.92 0.26 -1.75
N LEU A 78 2.22 1.55 -1.79
CA LEU A 78 2.80 2.19 -2.95
C LEU A 78 3.94 3.08 -2.48
N ARG A 79 5.17 2.68 -2.83
CA ARG A 79 6.38 3.41 -2.48
C ARG A 79 7.03 3.93 -3.75
N VAL A 80 7.51 5.17 -3.71
CA VAL A 80 8.22 5.77 -4.84
C VAL A 80 9.58 6.25 -4.40
N THR A 81 10.59 5.86 -5.15
CA THR A 81 11.98 6.27 -4.94
C THR A 81 12.42 7.13 -6.11
N PRO A 82 12.65 8.44 -5.91
CA PRO A 82 13.14 9.30 -6.97
C PRO A 82 14.61 9.00 -7.25
N ALA A 83 15.00 9.09 -8.51
CA ALA A 83 16.34 8.84 -9.01
C ALA A 83 16.76 9.92 -10.02
N GLY A 84 18.06 9.98 -10.30
CA GLY A 84 18.62 10.91 -11.28
C GLY A 84 18.92 12.30 -10.70
N PRO A 85 19.11 13.31 -11.57
CA PRO A 85 19.62 14.62 -11.19
C PRO A 85 18.64 15.40 -10.29
N PRO A 86 19.16 16.34 -9.47
CA PRO A 86 18.36 17.09 -8.52
C PRO A 86 17.21 17.84 -9.21
N SER A 87 15.98 17.48 -8.87
CA SER A 87 14.76 18.06 -9.43
C SER A 87 13.71 18.17 -8.34
N VAL A 88 12.87 19.21 -8.41
CA VAL A 88 11.78 19.42 -7.44
C VAL A 88 10.45 19.31 -8.17
N PHE A 89 9.62 18.37 -7.74
CA PHE A 89 8.29 18.15 -8.28
C PHE A 89 7.33 17.77 -7.16
N ARG A 90 6.07 18.14 -7.34
CA ARG A 90 4.98 17.73 -6.46
C ARG A 90 4.35 16.50 -7.08
N MET A 91 4.38 15.37 -6.37
CA MET A 91 3.70 14.17 -6.80
C MET A 91 2.52 13.88 -5.90
N SER A 92 1.42 13.49 -6.51
CA SER A 92 0.23 12.97 -5.85
C SER A 92 0.13 11.50 -6.17
N CYS A 93 -0.01 10.68 -5.13
CA CYS A 93 -0.29 9.28 -5.27
C CYS A 93 -1.70 8.96 -4.79
N HIS A 94 -2.34 8.01 -5.47
CA HIS A 94 -3.69 7.57 -5.16
C HIS A 94 -3.72 6.05 -5.07
N ILE A 95 -4.36 5.56 -4.02
CA ILE A 95 -4.63 4.13 -3.82
C ILE A 95 -6.14 3.95 -3.70
N THR A 96 -6.73 3.23 -4.63
CA THR A 96 -8.16 2.89 -4.63
C THR A 96 -8.32 1.39 -4.44
N VAL A 97 -9.07 0.97 -3.41
CA VAL A 97 -9.38 -0.44 -3.15
C VAL A 97 -10.83 -0.71 -3.52
N ASN A 98 -11.08 -1.74 -4.34
CA ASN A 98 -12.41 -2.18 -4.81
C ASN A 98 -13.29 -1.02 -5.29
N ASP A 99 -12.71 -0.12 -6.10
CA ASP A 99 -13.38 1.08 -6.65
C ASP A 99 -13.95 2.04 -5.58
N GLY A 100 -13.43 1.96 -4.35
CA GLY A 100 -13.81 2.83 -3.24
C GLY A 100 -13.26 4.26 -3.37
N ILE A 101 -13.32 5.00 -2.25
CA ILE A 101 -12.75 6.36 -2.19
C ILE A 101 -11.22 6.25 -2.26
N PRO A 102 -10.55 6.96 -3.19
CA PRO A 102 -9.10 6.93 -3.26
C PRO A 102 -8.48 7.54 -2.01
N VAL A 103 -7.57 6.81 -1.37
CA VAL A 103 -6.64 7.39 -0.40
C VAL A 103 -5.60 8.16 -1.18
N THR A 104 -5.54 9.47 -0.97
CA THR A 104 -4.64 10.38 -1.69
C THR A 104 -3.59 10.93 -0.74
N ASN A 105 -2.31 10.70 -1.05
CA ASN A 105 -1.20 11.32 -0.36
C ASN A 105 -0.48 12.27 -1.33
N GLY A 106 -0.53 13.57 -1.00
CA GLY A 106 0.23 14.60 -1.72
C GLY A 106 1.60 14.73 -1.10
N LEU A 107 2.63 14.36 -1.84
CA LEU A 107 4.00 14.26 -1.36
C LEU A 107 4.91 15.21 -2.14
N LEU A 108 5.78 15.93 -1.42
CA LEU A 108 6.79 16.78 -2.04
C LEU A 108 8.04 15.94 -2.27
N PHE A 109 8.39 15.72 -3.54
CA PHE A 109 9.55 14.92 -3.91
C PHE A 109 10.70 15.82 -4.33
N ARG A 110 11.88 15.47 -3.81
CA ARG A 110 13.17 16.01 -4.23
C ARG A 110 13.96 14.84 -4.82
N ALA A 111 14.08 14.83 -6.14
CA ALA A 111 15.04 13.94 -6.78
C ALA A 111 16.46 14.35 -6.39
N GLY A 112 17.38 13.38 -6.35
CA GLY A 112 18.75 13.56 -5.89
C GLY A 112 19.00 13.15 -4.43
N ASP A 113 17.96 13.13 -3.58
CA ASP A 113 18.07 12.68 -2.18
C ASP A 113 17.79 11.18 -2.00
N TYR A 114 17.37 10.48 -3.07
CA TYR A 114 17.11 9.03 -3.16
C TYR A 114 16.25 8.43 -2.03
N THR A 115 15.51 9.28 -1.31
CA THR A 115 14.74 8.87 -0.14
C THR A 115 13.38 8.34 -0.62
N PRO A 116 13.06 7.06 -0.37
CA PRO A 116 11.77 6.49 -0.72
C PRO A 116 10.65 7.19 0.07
N GLN A 117 9.50 7.40 -0.56
CA GLN A 117 8.31 7.88 0.15
C GLN A 117 7.14 6.92 -0.04
N ASP A 118 6.47 6.64 1.06
CA ASP A 118 5.29 5.78 1.11
C ASP A 118 4.01 6.58 0.92
N CYS A 119 3.11 5.95 0.19
CA CYS A 119 1.68 6.19 0.16
C CYS A 119 1.02 5.03 0.91
#